data_AF-A0A7C3V1V8-F1
#
_entry.id   AF-A0A7C3V1V8-F1
#
_cell.length_a   1.000
_cell.length_b   1.000
_cell.length_c   1.000
_cell.angle_alpha   90.00
_cell.angle_beta   90.00
_cell.angle_gamma   90.00
#
_symmetry.space_group_name_H-M   'P 1'
#
loop_
_entity.id
_entity.type
_entity.pdbx_description
1 polymer ?
#
loop_
_entity_poly.entity_id
_entity_poly.type
_entity_poly.pdbx_seq_one_letter_code
_entity_poly.pdbx_strand_id
1 'polypeptide(L)'
;GQKERIHLYVGDVARLPHKDAWADAVFGFGVLHHLPDWRRGIAEIARVLKPGGVYVLEEFYPQFYLNFLVRRLVSHPVQDRFYSRDLRQALAQAGLPVQEALEVKPLGLLAVCRKSSV
;
A
#
# COMPACT_ATOMS: atom_id res chain seq x y z
N GLY A 1 -23.65 -12.95 13.73
CA GLY A 1 -23.13 -13.66 12.52
C GLY A 1 -22.01 -12.88 11.85
N GLN A 2 -21.24 -13.43 10.89
CA GLN A 2 -20.07 -12.74 10.31
C GLN A 2 -20.35 -11.32 9.77
N LYS A 3 -21.58 -11.04 9.30
CA LYS A 3 -22.02 -9.72 8.80
C LYS A 3 -22.03 -8.60 9.85
N GLU A 4 -22.16 -8.92 11.14
CA GLU A 4 -22.19 -7.91 12.22
C GLU A 4 -20.80 -7.35 12.57
N ARG A 5 -19.73 -7.92 11.99
CA ARG A 5 -18.33 -7.52 12.22
C ARG A 5 -17.69 -6.82 11.01
N ILE A 6 -18.49 -6.49 10.01
CA ILE A 6 -18.03 -5.86 8.76
C ILE A 6 -18.66 -4.48 8.67
N HIS A 7 -17.83 -3.45 8.59
CA HIS A 7 -18.24 -2.07 8.40
C HIS A 7 -17.64 -1.58 7.09
N LEU A 8 -18.47 -0.94 6.26
CA LEU A 8 -18.06 -0.37 4.98
C LEU A 8 -17.96 1.15 5.12
N TYR A 9 -16.90 1.71 4.55
CA TYR A 9 -16.64 3.15 4.57
C TYR A 9 -16.32 3.62 3.15
N VAL A 10 -16.77 4.83 2.83
CA VAL A 10 -16.24 5.59 1.70
C VAL A 10 -15.09 6.43 2.23
N GLY A 11 -13.91 6.35 1.61
CA GLY A 11 -12.72 7.04 2.09
C GLY A 11 -11.65 7.19 1.02
N ASP A 12 -10.70 8.07 1.32
CA ASP A 12 -9.47 8.29 0.55
C ASP A 12 -8.31 7.67 1.35
N VAL A 13 -7.50 6.83 0.71
CA VAL A 13 -6.35 6.20 1.39
C VAL A 13 -5.28 7.21 1.79
N ALA A 14 -5.24 8.39 1.16
CA ALA A 14 -4.37 9.50 1.56
C ALA A 14 -4.93 10.30 2.76
N ARG A 15 -6.14 9.96 3.24
CA ARG A 15 -6.82 10.55 4.41
C ARG A 15 -7.89 9.59 4.97
N LEU A 16 -7.46 8.54 5.66
CA LEU A 16 -8.35 7.51 6.20
C LEU A 16 -9.21 8.06 7.34
N PRO A 17 -10.51 7.71 7.41
CA PRO A 17 -11.45 8.22 8.43
C PRO A 17 -11.29 7.52 9.80
N HIS A 18 -10.05 7.27 10.20
CA HIS A 18 -9.70 6.59 11.44
C HIS A 18 -8.67 7.40 12.21
N LYS A 19 -8.74 7.33 13.54
CA LYS A 19 -7.75 7.97 14.42
C LYS A 19 -6.39 7.30 14.31
N ASP A 20 -5.38 7.94 14.86
CA ASP A 20 -4.04 7.37 14.99
C ASP A 20 -4.09 6.09 15.81
N ALA A 21 -3.23 5.11 15.46
CA ALA A 21 -3.12 3.83 16.17
C ALA A 21 -4.49 3.13 16.38
N TRP A 22 -5.32 3.12 15.34
CA TRP A 22 -6.65 2.52 15.36
C TRP A 22 -6.62 1.02 15.01
N ALA A 23 -5.85 0.62 13.99
CA ALA A 23 -5.84 -0.73 13.45
C ALA A 23 -4.66 -1.57 13.96
N ASP A 24 -4.91 -2.85 14.25
CA ASP A 24 -3.87 -3.85 14.49
C ASP A 24 -3.23 -4.33 13.17
N ALA A 25 -4.03 -4.37 12.09
CA ALA A 25 -3.58 -4.74 10.76
C ALA A 25 -4.29 -3.93 9.67
N VAL A 26 -3.57 -3.65 8.59
CA VAL A 26 -4.09 -3.05 7.36
C VAL A 26 -3.73 -3.96 6.19
N PHE A 27 -4.65 -4.13 5.25
CA PHE A 27 -4.46 -4.91 4.03
C PHE A 27 -4.71 -4.01 2.83
N GLY A 28 -3.78 -3.97 1.88
CA GLY A 28 -3.92 -3.18 0.65
C GLY A 28 -3.40 -3.96 -0.55
N PHE A 29 -4.29 -4.31 -1.48
CA PHE A 29 -3.93 -5.10 -2.66
C PHE A 29 -4.18 -4.27 -3.90
N GLY A 30 -3.11 -3.90 -4.60
CA GLY A 30 -3.13 -3.09 -5.81
C GLY A 30 -3.67 -1.68 -5.59
N VAL A 31 -3.27 -1.01 -4.52
CA VAL A 31 -3.83 0.29 -4.13
C VAL A 31 -2.90 1.44 -4.50
N LEU A 32 -1.62 1.35 -4.13
CA LEU A 32 -0.68 2.46 -4.15
C LEU A 32 -0.34 2.93 -5.57
N HIS A 33 -0.24 2.05 -6.56
CA HIS A 33 -0.03 2.47 -7.95
C HIS A 33 -1.23 3.24 -8.56
N HIS A 34 -2.39 3.14 -7.91
CA HIS A 34 -3.56 4.03 -7.93
C HIS A 34 -3.24 5.52 -7.76
N LEU A 35 -2.36 5.80 -6.81
CA LEU A 35 -2.27 7.11 -6.20
C LEU A 35 -1.33 8.03 -6.97
N PRO A 36 -1.71 9.31 -7.18
CA PRO A 36 -0.79 10.33 -7.64
C PRO A 36 0.33 10.61 -6.64
N ASP A 37 0.02 10.59 -5.34
CA ASP A 37 0.97 10.72 -4.22
C ASP A 37 0.86 9.49 -3.32
N TRP A 38 1.47 8.40 -3.78
CA TRP A 38 1.45 7.11 -3.10
C TRP A 38 2.20 7.14 -1.75
N ARG A 39 3.17 8.07 -1.58
CA ARG A 39 3.91 8.24 -0.32
C ARG A 39 2.99 8.75 0.79
N ARG A 40 2.07 9.67 0.46
CA ARG A 40 1.04 10.12 1.40
C ARG A 40 0.11 8.97 1.82
N GLY A 41 -0.25 8.08 0.90
CA GLY A 41 -0.99 6.86 1.22
C GLY A 41 -0.25 5.97 2.22
N ILE A 42 1.05 5.74 2.01
CA ILE A 42 1.90 4.99 2.95
C ILE A 42 1.95 5.66 4.33
N ALA A 43 2.14 6.99 4.38
CA ALA A 43 2.17 7.73 5.63
C ALA A 43 0.85 7.61 6.41
N GLU A 44 -0.29 7.64 5.71
CA GLU A 44 -1.60 7.51 6.32
C GLU A 44 -1.87 6.08 6.84
N ILE A 45 -1.44 5.06 6.10
CA ILE A 45 -1.46 3.66 6.55
C ILE A 45 -0.61 3.50 7.83
N ALA A 46 0.59 4.09 7.83
CA ALA A 46 1.45 4.10 9.01
C ALA A 46 0.77 4.81 10.19
N ARG A 47 0.09 5.95 9.98
CA ARG A 47 -0.62 6.71 11.03
C ARG A 47 -1.70 5.87 11.71
N VAL A 48 -2.56 5.21 10.92
CA VAL A 48 -3.69 4.43 11.47
C VAL A 48 -3.27 3.12 12.11
N LEU A 49 -2.10 2.57 11.75
CA LEU A 49 -1.58 1.36 12.39
C LEU A 49 -1.09 1.64 13.82
N LYS A 50 -1.43 0.74 14.75
CA LYS A 50 -0.83 0.72 16.09
C LYS A 50 0.68 0.41 16.01
N PRO A 51 1.50 0.89 16.97
CA PRO A 51 2.88 0.42 17.12
C PRO A 51 2.94 -1.12 17.13
N GLY A 52 3.85 -1.70 16.34
CA GLY A 52 3.94 -3.17 16.18
C GLY A 52 2.87 -3.81 15.28
N GLY A 53 1.90 -3.04 14.78
CA GLY A 53 0.86 -3.47 13.85
C GLY A 53 1.40 -3.82 12.47
N VAL A 54 0.59 -4.52 11.67
CA VAL A 54 1.03 -5.15 10.41
C VAL A 54 0.36 -4.50 9.20
N TYR A 55 1.14 -4.19 8.18
CA TYR A 55 0.63 -3.85 6.85
C TYR A 55 0.96 -4.98 5.88
N VAL A 56 -0.06 -5.62 5.32
CA VAL A 56 0.09 -6.59 4.22
C VAL A 56 -0.25 -5.89 2.92
N LEU A 57 0.68 -5.92 1.96
CA LEU A 57 0.49 -5.26 0.68
C LEU A 57 0.84 -6.13 -0.51
N GLU A 58 0.08 -5.95 -1.59
CA GLU A 58 0.46 -6.37 -2.94
C GLU A 58 0.52 -5.13 -3.83
N GLU A 59 1.60 -4.95 -4.56
CA GLU A 59 1.72 -3.88 -5.54
C GLU A 59 2.35 -4.38 -6.83
N PHE A 60 1.92 -3.80 -7.95
CA PHE A 60 2.47 -4.08 -9.26
C PHE A 60 3.51 -3.03 -9.65
N TYR A 61 4.47 -3.42 -10.48
CA TYR A 61 5.42 -2.50 -11.06
C TYR A 61 4.99 -2.03 -12.44
N PRO A 62 5.45 -0.84 -12.87
CA PRO A 62 5.06 -0.25 -14.15
C PRO A 62 5.24 -1.16 -15.36
N GLN A 63 6.24 -2.06 -15.36
CA GLN A 63 6.47 -2.98 -16.47
C GLN A 63 5.26 -3.88 -16.75
N PHE A 64 4.46 -4.19 -15.72
CA PHE A 64 3.30 -5.06 -15.84
C PHE A 64 2.09 -4.34 -16.45
N TYR A 65 1.74 -3.15 -15.96
CA TYR A 65 0.48 -2.47 -16.31
C TYR A 65 0.63 -1.25 -17.24
N LEU A 66 1.84 -0.76 -17.49
CA LEU A 66 2.07 0.33 -18.47
C LEU A 66 2.49 -0.17 -19.85
N ASN A 67 2.26 -1.44 -20.18
CA ASN A 67 2.46 -1.95 -21.54
C ASN A 67 1.42 -1.33 -22.51
N PHE A 68 1.76 -1.27 -23.80
CA PHE A 68 0.98 -0.58 -24.83
C PHE A 68 -0.49 -1.05 -24.90
N LEU A 69 -0.73 -2.35 -24.70
CA LEU A 69 -2.07 -2.94 -24.74
C LEU A 69 -2.91 -2.55 -23.52
N VAL A 70 -2.34 -2.66 -22.31
CA VAL A 70 -3.03 -2.35 -21.06
C VAL A 70 -3.34 -0.86 -20.95
N ARG A 71 -2.43 0.02 -21.38
CA ARG A 71 -2.69 1.48 -21.45
C ARG A 71 -3.93 1.86 -22.27
N ARG A 72 -4.32 1.03 -23.25
CA ARG A 72 -5.49 1.29 -24.11
C ARG A 72 -6.80 0.78 -23.52
N LEU A 73 -6.74 -0.10 -22.52
CA LEU A 73 -7.92 -0.73 -21.90
C LEU A 73 -8.27 -0.14 -20.54
N VAL A 74 -7.28 0.40 -19.81
CA VAL A 74 -7.46 0.78 -18.40
C VAL A 74 -6.70 2.08 -18.08
N SER A 75 -7.38 3.00 -17.39
CA SER A 75 -6.80 4.29 -16.98
C SER A 75 -5.80 4.08 -15.85
N HIS A 76 -4.52 4.15 -16.19
CA HIS A 76 -3.43 4.11 -15.22
C HIS A 76 -2.72 5.46 -15.18
N PRO A 77 -2.47 6.01 -14.00
CA PRO A 77 -1.60 7.17 -13.91
C PRO A 77 -0.23 6.85 -14.53
N VAL A 78 0.43 7.90 -15.00
CA VAL A 78 1.63 7.79 -15.84
C VAL A 78 2.84 8.43 -15.16
N GLN A 79 2.60 9.13 -14.05
CA GLN A 79 3.55 9.93 -13.28
C GLN A 79 3.76 9.32 -11.87
N ASP A 80 4.87 9.67 -11.23
CA ASP A 80 5.31 9.23 -9.89
C ASP A 80 5.14 7.71 -9.64
N ARG A 81 5.73 6.92 -10.54
CA ARG A 81 5.73 5.46 -10.45
C ARG A 81 6.88 4.98 -9.57
N PHE A 82 6.65 3.95 -8.78
CA PHE A 82 7.68 3.31 -7.96
C PHE A 82 8.08 1.95 -8.54
N TYR A 83 9.34 1.60 -8.31
CA TYR A 83 9.83 0.24 -8.41
C TYR A 83 10.15 -0.29 -7.01
N SER A 84 10.58 -1.55 -6.94
CA SER A 84 10.95 -2.24 -5.70
C SER A 84 11.72 -1.37 -4.69
N ARG A 85 12.80 -0.74 -5.16
CA ARG A 85 13.67 0.07 -4.31
C ARG A 85 12.93 1.27 -3.74
N ASP A 86 12.20 2.00 -4.58
CA ASP A 86 11.53 3.24 -4.20
C ASP A 86 10.40 2.95 -3.20
N LEU A 87 9.63 1.88 -3.44
CA LEU A 87 8.57 1.43 -2.55
C LEU A 87 9.12 1.00 -1.19
N ARG A 88 10.15 0.14 -1.17
CA ARG A 88 10.80 -0.32 0.07
C ARG A 88 11.39 0.84 0.87
N GLN A 89 12.01 1.80 0.19
CA GLN A 89 12.60 2.97 0.84
C GLN A 89 11.52 3.85 1.49
N ALA A 90 10.44 4.16 0.77
CA ALA A 90 9.35 4.97 1.31
C ALA A 90 8.63 4.27 2.47
N LEU A 91 8.39 2.96 2.37
CA LEU A 91 7.86 2.13 3.45
C LEU A 91 8.74 2.23 4.71
N ALA A 92 10.05 2.04 4.57
CA ALA A 92 10.99 2.16 5.68
C ALA A 92 11.01 3.57 6.29
N GLN A 93 10.99 4.62 5.46
CA GLN A 93 10.95 6.02 5.92
C GLN A 93 9.67 6.36 6.69
N ALA A 94 8.56 5.72 6.36
CA ALA A 94 7.29 5.84 7.08
C ALA A 94 7.21 4.96 8.35
N GLY A 95 8.29 4.26 8.72
CA GLY A 95 8.31 3.36 9.88
C GLY A 95 7.61 2.03 9.62
N LEU A 96 7.46 1.63 8.36
CA LEU A 96 6.90 0.34 7.92
C LEU A 96 7.97 -0.50 7.19
N PRO A 97 9.10 -0.86 7.81
CA PRO A 97 10.08 -1.72 7.15
C PRO A 97 9.45 -3.06 6.74
N VAL A 98 9.81 -3.50 5.53
CA VAL A 98 9.39 -4.81 5.00
C VAL A 98 10.09 -5.91 5.82
N GLN A 99 9.31 -6.83 6.40
CA GLN A 99 9.83 -8.01 7.11
C GLN A 99 9.95 -9.21 6.18
N GLU A 100 8.90 -9.47 5.40
CA GLU A 100 8.84 -10.59 4.47
C GLU A 100 8.30 -10.13 3.12
N ALA A 101 8.78 -10.77 2.05
CA ALA A 101 8.43 -10.40 0.69
C ALA A 101 8.54 -11.59 -0.27
N LEU A 102 7.51 -11.77 -1.09
CA LEU A 102 7.58 -12.52 -2.33
C LEU A 102 7.59 -11.50 -3.47
N GLU A 103 8.68 -11.45 -4.23
CA GLU A 103 8.85 -10.45 -5.27
C GLU A 103 9.20 -11.09 -6.62
N VAL A 104 8.43 -10.73 -7.65
CA VAL A 104 8.71 -11.07 -9.03
C VAL A 104 9.01 -9.77 -9.75
N LYS A 105 10.31 -9.49 -9.98
CA LYS A 105 10.81 -8.19 -10.45
C LYS A 105 10.09 -7.56 -11.66
N PRO A 106 9.65 -8.29 -12.70
CA PRO A 106 8.89 -7.68 -13.79
C PRO A 106 7.41 -7.47 -13.48
N LEU A 107 6.88 -8.07 -12.41
CA LEU A 107 5.45 -8.10 -12.07
C LEU A 107 5.13 -7.18 -10.89
N GLY A 108 5.71 -7.45 -9.72
CA GLY A 108 5.28 -6.82 -8.48
C GLY A 108 5.82 -7.51 -7.24
N LEU A 109 5.27 -7.10 -6.09
CA LEU A 109 5.68 -7.48 -4.75
C LEU A 109 4.43 -7.80 -3.93
N LEU A 110 4.44 -8.94 -3.25
CA LEU A 110 3.60 -9.22 -2.09
C LEU A 110 4.50 -9.13 -0.85
N ALA A 111 4.15 -8.31 0.13
CA ALA A 111 4.97 -8.05 1.30
C ALA A 111 4.18 -7.95 2.60
N VAL A 112 4.88 -8.23 3.69
CA VAL A 112 4.42 -7.98 5.06
C VAL A 112 5.38 -6.96 5.67
N CYS A 113 4.84 -5.82 6.08
CA CYS A 113 5.55 -4.78 6.81
C CYS A 113 5.07 -4.76 8.25
N ARG A 114 5.98 -4.47 9.19
CA ARG A 114 5.62 -4.29 10.60
C ARG A 114 5.98 -2.90 11.04
N LYS A 115 5.01 -2.18 11.60
CA LYS A 115 5.22 -0.82 12.10
C LYS A 115 6.20 -0.86 13.27
N SER A 116 7.23 -0.02 13.21
CA SER A 116 8.20 0.14 14.29
C SER A 116 7.52 0.59 15.59
N SER A 117 7.97 0.05 16.71
CA SER A 117 7.34 0.24 18.03
C SER A 117 7.87 1.45 18.82
N VAL A 118 8.35 2.50 18.16
CA VAL A 118 9.00 3.66 18.81
C VAL A 118 8.12 4.25 19.91
#